data_AF-A0A7S3B301-F1
#
_entry.id   AF-A0A7S3B301-F1
#
_cell.length_a   1.000
_cell.length_b   1.000
_cell.length_c   1.000
_cell.angle_alpha   90.00
_cell.angle_beta   90.00
_cell.angle_gamma   90.00
#
_symmetry.space_group_name_H-M   'P 1'
#
loop_
_entity.id
_entity.type
_entity.pdbx_description
1 polymer ?
#
loop_
_entity_poly.entity_id
_entity_poly.type
_entity_poly.pdbx_seq_one_letter_code
_entity_poly.pdbx_strand_id
1 'polypeptide(L)'
;EQVVLTRPYHSFKLQRCPPEHYRILADPIPLFTFDWARGDIDSLAHAREMPPKPFTFSASGTFNAFALTFDLQMDDDLSGDYSGGLDNVGCHWDQPIRFLPVELRVRKGDK
;
A
#
# COMPACT_ATOMS: atom_id res chain seq x y z
N GLU A 1 1.14 0.96 29.19
CA GLU A 1 2.45 1.18 28.53
C GLU A 1 2.23 1.27 27.02
N GLN A 2 2.79 2.31 26.39
CA GLN A 2 2.69 2.50 24.95
C GLN A 2 3.87 1.77 24.31
N VAL A 3 3.62 0.64 23.66
CA VAL A 3 4.66 -0.07 22.90
C VAL A 3 5.01 0.78 21.70
N VAL A 4 6.13 1.51 21.78
CA VAL A 4 6.69 2.22 20.63
C VAL A 4 7.26 1.14 19.71
N LEU A 5 6.51 0.77 18.68
CA LEU A 5 7.02 -0.07 17.60
C LEU A 5 8.18 0.69 16.95
N THR A 6 9.41 0.20 17.16
CA THR A 6 10.65 0.82 16.66
C THR A 6 10.75 0.82 15.13
N ARG A 7 9.86 0.11 14.44
CA ARG A 7 9.69 0.18 12.98
C ARG A 7 8.21 0.40 12.65
N PRO A 8 7.86 1.44 11.89
CA PRO A 8 6.46 1.73 11.54
C PRO A 8 5.85 0.71 10.56
N TYR A 9 6.69 -0.14 9.95
CA TYR A 9 6.32 -1.19 9.00
C TYR A 9 7.43 -2.25 8.90
N HIS A 10 7.12 -3.37 8.25
CA HIS A 10 8.06 -4.39 7.82
C HIS A 10 8.16 -4.41 6.30
N SER A 11 9.36 -4.50 5.74
CA SER A 11 9.55 -4.68 4.30
C SER A 11 9.47 -6.17 3.95
N PHE A 12 8.61 -6.52 3.00
CA PHE A 12 8.46 -7.89 2.51
C PHE A 12 8.39 -7.92 0.99
N LYS A 13 8.94 -8.97 0.37
CA LYS A 13 8.71 -9.28 -1.04
C LYS A 13 7.37 -9.97 -1.22
N LEU A 14 6.28 -9.23 -1.10
CA LEU A 14 4.94 -9.80 -1.17
C LEU A 14 4.66 -10.38 -2.58
N GLN A 15 5.27 -9.82 -3.62
CA GLN A 15 5.24 -10.34 -5.00
C GLN A 15 5.90 -11.73 -5.16
N ARG A 16 6.70 -12.18 -4.18
CA ARG A 16 7.31 -13.52 -4.14
C ARG A 16 6.71 -14.41 -3.06
N CYS A 17 5.76 -13.87 -2.29
CA CYS A 17 5.08 -14.61 -1.25
C CYS A 17 4.10 -15.58 -1.91
N PRO A 18 4.05 -16.86 -1.50
CA PRO A 18 3.07 -17.77 -2.06
C PRO A 18 1.65 -17.27 -1.72
N PRO A 19 0.69 -17.36 -2.66
CA PRO A 19 -0.63 -16.74 -2.54
C PRO A 19 -1.49 -17.31 -1.41
N GLU A 20 -1.14 -18.45 -0.83
CA GLU A 20 -1.78 -19.04 0.34
C GLU A 20 -1.43 -18.32 1.65
N HIS A 21 -0.35 -17.55 1.69
CA HIS A 21 0.11 -16.84 2.90
C HIS A 21 -0.53 -15.47 3.09
N TYR A 22 -1.21 -14.93 2.07
CA TYR A 22 -1.90 -13.65 2.16
C TYR A 22 -3.18 -13.66 1.33
N ARG A 23 -4.07 -12.73 1.64
CA ARG A 23 -5.30 -12.53 0.88
C ARG A 23 -5.57 -11.05 0.72
N ILE A 24 -5.76 -10.62 -0.52
CA ILE A 24 -6.21 -9.26 -0.81
C ILE A 24 -7.70 -9.17 -0.44
N LEU A 25 -8.05 -8.22 0.42
CA LEU A 25 -9.41 -8.04 0.94
C LEU A 25 -10.14 -6.83 0.35
N ALA A 26 -9.42 -5.91 -0.28
CA ALA A 26 -9.95 -4.71 -0.94
C ALA A 26 -9.08 -4.34 -2.13
N ASP A 27 -9.66 -3.57 -3.06
CA ASP A 27 -8.90 -3.00 -4.18
C ASP A 27 -7.91 -1.93 -3.67
N PRO A 28 -6.81 -1.65 -4.40
CA PRO A 28 -5.87 -0.62 -4.00
C PRO A 28 -6.56 0.73 -3.83
N ILE A 29 -6.25 1.41 -2.72
CA ILE A 29 -6.76 2.75 -2.43
C ILE A 29 -5.64 3.73 -2.82
N PRO A 30 -5.82 4.57 -3.85
CA PRO A 30 -4.81 5.57 -4.20
C PRO A 30 -4.60 6.49 -3.01
N LEU A 31 -3.41 6.51 -2.42
CA LEU A 31 -3.12 7.37 -1.28
C LEU A 31 -2.83 8.78 -1.79
N PHE A 32 -1.76 8.95 -2.53
CA PHE A 32 -1.37 10.23 -3.12
C PHE A 32 -0.72 10.03 -4.50
N THR A 33 -0.59 11.12 -5.23
CA THR A 33 0.21 11.23 -6.45
C THR A 33 1.14 12.42 -6.28
N PHE A 34 2.37 12.29 -6.75
CA PHE A 34 3.35 13.37 -6.72
C PHE A 34 3.97 13.54 -8.10
N ASP A 35 3.88 14.76 -8.64
CA ASP A 35 4.53 15.15 -9.88
C ASP A 35 5.94 15.65 -9.54
N TRP A 36 6.96 14.84 -9.82
CA TRP A 36 8.36 15.20 -9.54
C TRP A 36 8.88 16.37 -10.39
N ALA A 37 8.26 16.66 -11.53
CA ALA A 37 8.70 17.71 -12.44
C ALA A 37 8.14 19.08 -12.06
N ARG A 38 6.96 19.13 -11.44
CA ARG A 38 6.24 20.38 -11.13
C ARG A 38 5.89 20.55 -9.65
N GLY A 39 5.97 19.48 -8.87
CA GLY A 39 5.57 19.46 -7.47
C GLY A 39 6.58 20.14 -6.56
N ASP A 40 6.07 20.98 -5.66
CA ASP A 40 6.85 21.48 -4.53
C ASP A 40 7.08 20.34 -3.53
N ILE A 41 8.33 20.09 -3.13
CA ILE A 41 8.66 19.00 -2.21
C ILE A 41 8.00 19.20 -0.84
N ASP A 42 7.74 20.44 -0.43
CA ASP A 42 7.05 20.74 0.83
C ASP A 42 5.58 20.30 0.78
N SER A 43 5.00 20.15 -0.41
CA SER A 43 3.66 19.56 -0.57
C SER A 43 3.58 18.08 -0.14
N LEU A 44 4.69 17.34 -0.18
CA LEU A 44 4.78 15.97 0.36
C LEU A 44 4.66 15.95 1.89
N ALA A 45 5.13 17.00 2.56
CA ALA A 45 5.02 17.11 4.01
C ALA A 45 3.57 17.35 4.46
N HIS A 46 2.79 18.09 3.67
CA HIS A 46 1.37 18.35 3.92
C HIS A 46 0.44 17.18 3.56
N ALA A 47 0.89 16.22 2.76
CA ALA A 47 0.17 14.97 2.50
C ALA A 47 -0.06 14.11 3.77
N ARG A 48 0.55 14.48 4.91
CA ARG A 48 0.33 13.84 6.22
C ARG A 48 -1.08 14.04 6.77
N GLU A 49 -1.85 14.99 6.25
CA GLU A 49 -3.22 15.32 6.69
C GLU A 49 -4.29 14.83 5.71
N MET A 50 -4.01 13.80 4.90
CA MET A 50 -5.01 13.31 3.96
C MET A 50 -6.28 12.84 4.69
N PRO A 51 -7.47 13.29 4.23
CA PRO A 51 -8.72 12.87 4.84
C PRO A 51 -8.89 11.35 4.68
N PRO A 52 -9.62 10.70 5.60
CA PRO A 52 -9.93 9.28 5.47
C PRO A 52 -10.54 8.98 4.09
N LYS A 53 -9.94 8.05 3.36
CA LYS A 53 -10.47 7.60 2.08
C LYS A 53 -11.43 6.44 2.32
N PRO A 54 -12.72 6.58 1.97
CA PRO A 54 -13.65 5.47 2.09
C PRO A 54 -13.24 4.39 1.09
N PHE A 55 -13.36 3.14 1.53
CA PHE A 55 -13.20 1.99 0.64
C PHE A 55 -14.26 0.95 1.00
N THR A 56 -14.24 -0.18 0.31
CA THR A 56 -15.14 -1.29 0.61
C THR A 56 -14.36 -2.58 0.45
N PHE A 57 -14.55 -3.52 1.37
CA PHE A 57 -13.92 -4.83 1.27
C PHE A 57 -14.54 -5.61 0.10
N SER A 58 -13.70 -6.01 -0.86
CA SER A 58 -14.09 -6.83 -2.01
C SER A 58 -14.16 -8.32 -1.66
N ALA A 59 -13.59 -8.74 -0.52
CA ALA A 59 -13.64 -10.10 0.01
C ALA A 59 -13.76 -10.16 1.54
N SER A 60 -14.32 -11.28 2.04
CA SER A 60 -14.38 -11.57 3.48
C SER A 60 -13.08 -12.21 3.98
N GLY A 61 -12.67 -11.92 5.22
CA GLY A 61 -11.46 -12.49 5.81
C GLY A 61 -11.06 -11.88 7.16
N THR A 62 -9.82 -12.15 7.57
CA THR A 62 -9.16 -11.43 8.66
C THR A 62 -8.34 -10.30 8.08
N PHE A 63 -8.73 -9.08 8.38
CA PHE A 63 -7.97 -7.88 8.07
C PHE A 63 -7.00 -7.57 9.22
N ASN A 64 -5.71 -7.69 8.97
CA ASN A 64 -4.66 -7.52 9.99
C ASN A 64 -3.45 -6.71 9.52
N ALA A 65 -3.40 -6.31 8.24
CA ALA A 65 -2.28 -5.52 7.72
C ALA A 65 -2.67 -4.70 6.49
N PHE A 66 -1.94 -3.60 6.29
CA PHE A 66 -1.89 -2.85 5.04
C PHE A 66 -0.59 -3.17 4.30
N ALA A 67 -0.67 -3.32 2.97
CA ALA A 67 0.48 -3.31 2.09
C ALA A 67 0.48 -2.01 1.28
N LEU A 68 1.65 -1.37 1.15
CA LEU A 68 1.82 -0.21 0.29
C LEU A 68 2.55 -0.63 -0.97
N THR A 69 2.04 -0.18 -2.11
CA THR A 69 2.67 -0.29 -3.43
C THR A 69 2.77 1.10 -4.03
N PHE A 70 3.53 1.22 -5.11
CA PHE A 70 3.65 2.45 -5.88
C PHE A 70 3.82 2.11 -7.35
N ASP A 71 3.48 3.08 -8.20
CA ASP A 71 3.85 3.12 -9.60
C ASP A 71 4.62 4.43 -9.84
N LEU A 72 5.70 4.36 -10.61
CA LEU A 72 6.53 5.49 -11.01
C LEU A 72 6.42 5.65 -12.51
N GLN A 73 5.80 6.75 -12.92
CA GLN A 73 5.77 7.20 -14.29
C GLN A 73 7.06 7.98 -14.59
N MET A 74 7.83 7.53 -15.59
CA MET A 74 9.12 8.13 -15.93
C MET A 74 9.00 9.26 -16.95
N ASP A 75 8.11 9.09 -17.91
CA ASP A 75 7.84 9.98 -19.02
C ASP A 75 6.34 10.01 -19.34
N ASP A 76 5.92 10.90 -20.23
CA ASP A 76 4.51 11.01 -20.64
C ASP A 76 4.03 9.78 -21.42
N ASP A 77 4.96 8.96 -21.93
CA ASP A 77 4.70 7.70 -22.63
C ASP A 77 4.83 6.51 -21.65
N LEU A 78 3.69 5.97 -21.16
CA LEU A 78 3.56 4.87 -20.17
C LEU A 78 4.37 3.56 -20.44
N SER A 79 5.12 3.49 -21.54
CA SER A 79 5.99 2.38 -21.92
C SER A 79 7.22 2.18 -21.02
N GLY A 80 7.57 3.16 -20.16
CA GLY A 80 8.73 3.14 -19.27
C GLY A 80 8.42 3.02 -17.77
N ASP A 81 7.16 2.77 -17.40
CA ASP A 81 6.73 2.85 -16.00
C ASP A 81 7.29 1.71 -15.13
N TYR A 82 7.72 2.06 -13.92
CA TYR A 82 8.17 1.10 -12.91
C TYR A 82 7.08 0.87 -11.87
N SER A 83 6.72 -0.39 -11.65
CA SER A 83 5.78 -0.76 -10.60
C SER A 83 6.46 -1.51 -9.46
N GLY A 84 6.20 -1.04 -8.24
CA GLY A 84 6.36 -1.78 -6.98
C GLY A 84 5.13 -2.62 -6.62
N GLY A 85 4.25 -2.90 -7.57
CA GLY A 85 3.04 -3.70 -7.44
C GLY A 85 3.30 -5.20 -7.20
N LEU A 86 2.23 -5.92 -6.86
CA LEU A 86 2.29 -7.36 -6.51
C LEU A 86 2.37 -8.27 -7.73
N ASP A 87 2.01 -7.77 -8.90
CA ASP A 87 2.04 -8.45 -10.20
C ASP A 87 3.43 -8.44 -10.86
N ASN A 88 4.34 -7.56 -10.41
CA ASN A 88 5.69 -7.46 -10.94
C ASN A 88 6.70 -8.33 -10.16
N VAL A 89 6.71 -9.64 -10.40
CA VAL A 89 7.58 -10.61 -9.69
C VAL A 89 9.09 -10.34 -9.88
N GLY A 90 9.47 -9.76 -11.03
CA GLY A 90 10.85 -9.36 -11.35
C GLY A 90 11.34 -8.13 -10.56
N CYS A 91 10.43 -7.41 -9.90
CA CYS A 91 10.73 -6.21 -9.16
C CYS A 91 11.65 -6.45 -7.97
N HIS A 92 12.66 -5.58 -7.82
CA HIS A 92 13.59 -5.59 -6.69
C HIS A 92 13.09 -4.83 -5.47
N TRP A 93 12.03 -4.04 -5.61
CA TRP A 93 11.42 -3.30 -4.50
C TRP A 93 10.65 -4.23 -3.56
N ASP A 94 10.71 -3.94 -2.27
CA ASP A 94 9.90 -4.60 -1.24
C ASP A 94 8.66 -3.74 -0.96
N GLN A 95 7.54 -4.38 -0.62
CA GLN A 95 6.36 -3.67 -0.16
C GLN A 95 6.45 -3.42 1.35
N PRO A 96 6.25 -2.17 1.80
CA PRO A 96 6.02 -1.87 3.20
C PRO A 96 4.70 -2.49 3.67
N ILE A 97 4.78 -3.34 4.69
CA ILE A 97 3.64 -3.97 5.35
C ILE A 97 3.50 -3.42 6.76
N ARG A 98 2.33 -2.82 7.06
CA ARG A 98 2.00 -2.33 8.39
C ARG A 98 0.90 -3.19 8.99
N PHE A 99 1.24 -3.97 10.00
CA PHE A 99 0.26 -4.73 10.77
C PHE A 99 -0.58 -3.81 11.66
N LEU A 100 -1.85 -4.14 11.79
CA LEU A 100 -2.76 -3.52 12.73
C LEU A 100 -2.42 -3.96 14.15
N PRO A 101 -2.69 -3.12 15.17
CA PRO A 101 -2.56 -3.53 16.57
C PRO A 101 -3.58 -4.62 16.97
N VAL A 102 -4.67 -4.78 16.20
CA VAL A 102 -5.73 -5.75 16.45
C VAL A 102 -6.21 -6.31 15.10
N GLU A 103 -6.49 -7.61 15.06
CA GLU A 103 -7.09 -8.25 13.89
C GLU A 103 -8.60 -7.98 13.82
N LEU A 104 -9.09 -7.68 12.61
CA LEU A 104 -10.51 -7.40 12.36
C LEU A 104 -11.10 -8.47 11.44
N ARG A 105 -12.26 -9.02 11.80
CA ARG A 105 -13.01 -9.91 10.90
C ARG A 105 -13.93 -9.05 10.03
N VAL A 106 -13.76 -9.14 8.72
CA VAL A 106 -14.48 -8.33 7.74
C VAL A 106 -15.26 -9.20 6.77
N ARG A 107 -16.36 -8.66 6.26
CA ARG A 107 -17.19 -9.26 5.22
C ARG A 107 -17.07 -8.45 3.94
N LYS A 108 -17.23 -9.12 2.81
CA LYS A 108 -17.42 -8.45 1.52
C LYS A 108 -18.57 -7.44 1.64
N GLY A 109 -18.30 -6.18 1.29
CA GLY A 109 -19.27 -5.08 1.37
C GLY A 109 -19.15 -4.20 2.64
N ASP A 110 -18.38 -4.61 3.64
CA ASP A 110 -18.07 -3.76 4.80
C ASP A 110 -17.25 -2.52 4.36
N LYS A 111 -17.41 -1.41 5.07
CA LYS A 111 -16.78 -0.11 4.79
C LYS A 111 -15.85 0.32 5.92
#